data_AF-U6D124-F1
#
_entry.id   AF-U6D124-F1
#
_cell.length_a   1.000
_cell.length_b   1.000
_cell.length_c   1.000
_cell.angle_alpha   90.00
_cell.angle_beta   90.00
_cell.angle_gamma   90.00
#
_symmetry.space_group_name_H-M   'P 1'
#
loop_
_entity.id
_entity.type
_entity.pdbx_description
1 polymer ?
#
loop_
_entity_poly.entity_id
_entity_poly.type
_entity_poly.pdbx_seq_one_letter_code
_entity_poly.pdbx_strand_id
1 'polypeptide(L)'
;GEGPSSPPQEVFVGEAVPTAAPRNVAVHGTTATQLDVTWEPPPLESQNGDIQGYKIYFWEAQRRNLTERVKTLFLAENGVKLKNLT
;
A
#
# COMPACT_ATOMS: atom_id res chain seq x y z
N GLY A 1 43.73 -27.86 -9.27
CA GLY A 1 42.35 -27.93 -9.77
C GLY A 1 41.44 -27.41 -8.70
N GLU A 2 40.33 -26.79 -9.07
CA GLU A 2 39.32 -26.38 -8.10
C GLU A 2 38.71 -27.60 -7.42
N GLY A 3 38.41 -27.47 -6.11
CA GLY A 3 37.79 -28.52 -5.32
C GLY A 3 36.30 -28.68 -5.66
N PRO A 4 35.64 -29.74 -5.16
CA PRO A 4 34.23 -29.99 -5.43
C PRO A 4 33.35 -28.88 -4.83
N SER A 5 32.33 -28.43 -5.56
CA SER A 5 31.31 -27.52 -5.04
C SER A 5 30.54 -28.14 -3.89
N SER A 6 30.18 -27.30 -2.92
CA SER A 6 29.27 -27.70 -1.85
C SER A 6 27.84 -27.90 -2.36
N PRO A 7 27.02 -28.69 -1.65
CA PRO A 7 25.59 -28.74 -1.89
C PRO A 7 24.93 -27.35 -1.73
N PRO A 8 23.83 -27.06 -2.44
CA PRO A 8 23.09 -25.81 -2.28
C PRO A 8 22.47 -25.71 -0.89
N GLN A 9 22.42 -24.49 -0.34
CA GLN A 9 21.78 -24.18 0.93
C GLN A 9 20.66 -23.18 0.70
N GLU A 10 19.45 -23.51 1.17
CA GLU A 10 18.34 -22.56 1.21
C GLU A 10 18.57 -21.53 2.32
N VAL A 11 18.43 -20.26 1.98
CA VAL A 11 18.58 -19.13 2.91
C VAL A 11 17.40 -18.17 2.76
N PHE A 12 16.88 -17.69 3.88
CA PHE A 12 15.80 -16.70 3.91
C PHE A 12 16.40 -15.30 4.06
N VAL A 13 16.09 -14.40 3.12
CA VAL A 13 16.66 -13.04 3.07
C VAL A 13 15.88 -12.00 3.89
N GLY A 14 14.79 -12.40 4.57
CA GLY A 14 13.93 -11.47 5.31
C GLY A 14 12.89 -10.78 4.43
N GLU A 15 11.87 -10.18 5.05
CA GLU A 15 10.92 -9.28 4.35
C GLU A 15 11.55 -7.90 4.13
N ALA A 16 11.16 -7.22 3.05
CA ALA A 16 11.58 -5.86 2.72
C ALA A 16 10.37 -4.99 2.35
N VAL A 17 10.62 -3.70 2.08
CA VAL A 17 9.56 -2.78 1.68
C VAL A 17 9.01 -3.16 0.29
N PRO A 18 7.70 -3.00 0.04
CA PRO A 18 7.15 -3.16 -1.31
C PRO A 18 7.83 -2.23 -2.30
N THR A 19 8.17 -2.73 -3.48
CA THR A 19 8.87 -1.98 -4.54
C THR A 19 7.95 -1.47 -5.64
N ALA A 20 6.67 -1.85 -5.61
CA ALA A 20 5.65 -1.35 -6.53
C ALA A 20 4.45 -0.73 -5.80
N ALA A 21 3.73 0.13 -6.52
CA ALA A 21 2.53 0.79 -6.02
C ALA A 21 1.31 -0.15 -6.00
N PRO A 22 0.27 0.16 -5.21
CA PRO A 22 -1.03 -0.47 -5.32
C PRO A 22 -1.60 -0.33 -6.73
N ARG A 23 -2.33 -1.32 -7.18
CA ARG A 23 -2.94 -1.36 -8.52
C ARG A 23 -4.40 -0.91 -8.45
N ASN A 24 -4.97 -0.58 -9.61
CA ASN A 24 -6.41 -0.32 -9.77
C ASN A 24 -7.01 0.62 -8.71
N VAL A 25 -6.29 1.69 -8.38
CA VAL A 25 -6.78 2.71 -7.42
C VAL A 25 -8.01 3.40 -8.01
N ALA A 26 -9.15 3.25 -7.36
CA ALA A 26 -10.41 3.85 -7.76
C ALA A 26 -11.00 4.69 -6.62
N VAL A 27 -11.72 5.74 -6.98
CA VAL A 27 -12.40 6.64 -6.04
C VAL A 27 -13.84 6.82 -6.48
N HIS A 28 -14.77 6.57 -5.58
CA HIS A 28 -16.20 6.73 -5.79
C HIS A 28 -16.76 7.75 -4.79
N GLY A 29 -17.45 8.78 -5.30
CA GLY A 29 -18.12 9.77 -4.46
C GLY A 29 -19.44 9.24 -3.94
N THR A 30 -19.51 8.93 -2.65
CA THR A 30 -20.72 8.37 -2.02
C THR A 30 -21.67 9.49 -1.58
N THR A 31 -21.13 10.58 -1.02
CA THR A 31 -21.88 11.79 -0.67
C THR A 31 -21.01 13.04 -0.87
N ALA A 32 -21.56 14.24 -0.68
CA ALA A 32 -20.81 15.49 -0.77
C ALA A 32 -19.59 15.57 0.18
N THR A 33 -19.54 14.75 1.23
CA THR A 33 -18.46 14.74 2.24
C THR A 33 -17.88 13.36 2.47
N GLN A 34 -18.12 12.40 1.56
CA GLN A 34 -17.65 11.03 1.67
C GLN A 34 -17.14 10.47 0.34
N LEU A 35 -15.98 9.81 0.41
CA LEU A 35 -15.35 9.10 -0.70
C LEU A 35 -15.08 7.66 -0.30
N ASP A 36 -15.42 6.72 -1.17
CA ASP A 36 -15.00 5.33 -1.09
C ASP A 36 -13.78 5.15 -1.99
N VAL A 37 -12.65 4.77 -1.40
CA VAL A 37 -11.38 4.55 -2.12
C VAL A 37 -11.09 3.06 -2.09
N THR A 38 -10.79 2.46 -3.23
CA THR A 38 -10.42 1.04 -3.36
C THR A 38 -9.14 0.89 -4.17
N TRP A 39 -8.44 -0.21 -3.97
CA TRP A 39 -7.23 -0.57 -4.71
C TRP A 39 -7.03 -2.08 -4.69
N GLU A 40 -6.07 -2.54 -5.46
CA GLU A 40 -5.53 -3.90 -5.40
C GLU A 40 -4.09 -3.86 -4.86
N PRO A 41 -3.63 -4.94 -4.20
CA PRO A 41 -2.26 -5.01 -3.75
C PRO A 41 -1.26 -4.96 -4.93
N PRO A 42 0.00 -4.57 -4.67
CA PRO A 42 1.08 -4.71 -5.64
C PRO A 42 1.25 -6.17 -6.11
N PRO A 43 1.87 -6.42 -7.28
CA PRO A 43 2.22 -7.78 -7.71
C PRO A 43 3.03 -8.52 -6.65
N LEU A 44 2.79 -9.83 -6.46
CA LEU A 44 3.39 -10.63 -5.38
C LEU A 44 4.93 -10.56 -5.39
N GLU A 45 5.53 -10.59 -6.58
CA GLU A 45 6.97 -10.46 -6.79
C GLU A 45 7.58 -9.12 -6.32
N SER A 46 6.73 -8.13 -6.06
CA SER A 46 7.12 -6.78 -5.66
C SER A 46 6.66 -6.40 -4.24
N GLN A 47 5.94 -7.28 -3.55
CA GLN A 47 5.52 -7.04 -2.16
C GLN A 47 6.68 -7.21 -1.19
N ASN A 48 7.64 -8.09 -1.53
CA ASN A 48 8.80 -8.44 -0.70
C ASN A 48 8.45 -8.92 0.72
N GLY A 49 7.30 -9.60 0.86
CA GLY A 49 6.74 -10.01 2.15
C GLY A 49 5.24 -9.75 2.20
N ASP A 50 4.63 -9.95 3.37
CA ASP A 50 3.21 -9.68 3.56
C ASP A 50 2.94 -8.17 3.70
N ILE A 51 1.89 -7.68 3.01
CA ILE A 51 1.45 -6.29 3.16
C ILE A 51 0.87 -6.06 4.56
N GLN A 52 1.56 -5.24 5.34
CA GLN A 52 1.17 -4.90 6.72
C GLN A 52 0.06 -3.84 6.80
N GLY A 53 -0.15 -3.06 5.73
CA GLY A 53 -1.16 -2.02 5.68
C GLY A 53 -0.89 -0.93 4.63
N TYR A 54 -1.76 0.07 4.60
CA TYR A 54 -1.70 1.20 3.64
C TYR A 54 -1.79 2.54 4.35
N LYS A 55 -1.15 3.57 3.76
CA LYS A 55 -1.30 4.97 4.16
C LYS A 55 -1.95 5.76 3.03
N ILE A 56 -3.10 6.36 3.33
CA ILE A 56 -3.88 7.14 2.39
C ILE A 56 -3.72 8.61 2.78
N TYR A 57 -3.10 9.38 1.88
CA TYR A 57 -2.94 10.82 2.01
C TYR A 57 -4.01 11.52 1.17
N PHE A 58 -4.74 12.46 1.77
CA PHE A 58 -5.81 13.18 1.09
C PHE A 58 -5.88 14.63 1.58
N TRP A 59 -6.30 15.53 0.69
CA TRP A 59 -6.42 16.96 0.95
C TRP A 59 -7.42 17.62 -0.02
N GLU A 60 -7.91 18.80 0.35
CA GLU A 60 -8.65 19.68 -0.57
C GLU A 60 -7.65 20.30 -1.57
N ALA A 61 -7.93 20.19 -2.87
CA ALA A 61 -7.00 20.56 -3.94
C ALA A 61 -6.40 21.98 -3.80
N GLN A 62 -7.19 22.94 -3.33
CA GLN A 62 -6.78 24.33 -3.15
C GLN A 62 -6.13 24.62 -1.78
N ARG A 63 -6.23 23.70 -0.81
CA ARG A 63 -5.84 23.93 0.58
C ARG A 63 -4.98 22.81 1.16
N ARG A 64 -4.07 22.24 0.35
CA ARG A 64 -3.24 21.11 0.76
C ARG A 64 -2.59 21.29 2.15
N ASN A 65 -1.87 22.38 2.35
CA ASN A 65 -1.13 22.63 3.59
C ASN A 65 -2.03 22.74 4.84
N LEU A 66 -3.34 22.99 4.66
CA LEU A 66 -4.31 23.16 5.75
C LEU A 66 -5.18 21.92 5.97
N THR A 67 -5.36 21.11 4.92
CA THR A 67 -6.35 20.02 4.88
C THR A 67 -5.73 18.65 4.66
N GLU A 68 -4.40 18.56 4.55
CA GLU A 68 -3.69 17.28 4.45
C GLU A 68 -4.00 16.42 5.66
N ARG A 69 -4.52 15.23 5.39
CA ARG A 69 -4.90 14.23 6.37
C ARG A 69 -4.35 12.90 5.92
N VAL A 70 -3.98 12.08 6.90
CA VAL A 70 -3.48 10.72 6.68
C VAL A 70 -4.40 9.75 7.37
N LYS A 71 -4.85 8.74 6.61
CA LYS A 71 -5.53 7.58 7.16
C LYS A 71 -4.60 6.37 7.03
N THR A 72 -4.20 5.82 8.17
CA THR A 72 -3.44 4.57 8.22
C THR A 72 -4.42 3.42 8.41
N LEU A 73 -4.31 2.41 7.56
CA LEU A 73 -4.99 1.14 7.69
C LEU A 73 -3.97 0.11 8.10
N PHE A 74 -4.19 -0.48 9.26
CA PHE A 74 -3.47 -1.66 9.71
C PHE A 74 -4.29 -2.85 9.26
N LEU A 75 -3.64 -3.90 8.74
CA LEU A 75 -4.24 -5.03 8.00
C LEU A 75 -4.38 -4.77 6.50
N ALA A 76 -4.32 -5.85 5.70
CA ALA A 76 -4.38 -5.84 4.23
C ALA A 76 -5.79 -5.54 3.68
N GLU A 77 -6.42 -4.48 4.18
CA GLU A 77 -7.66 -3.95 3.60
C GLU A 77 -7.36 -3.29 2.25
N ASN A 78 -8.21 -3.58 1.26
CA ASN A 78 -8.08 -3.10 -0.13
C ASN A 78 -9.02 -1.91 -0.42
N GLY A 79 -9.46 -1.21 0.63
CA GLY A 79 -10.30 -0.04 0.49
C GLY A 79 -10.56 0.69 1.81
N VAL A 80 -11.01 1.93 1.71
CA VAL A 80 -11.37 2.78 2.85
C VAL A 80 -12.49 3.75 2.51
N LYS A 81 -13.36 3.98 3.49
CA LYS A 81 -14.35 5.07 3.44
C LYS A 81 -13.76 6.31 4.12
N LEU A 82 -13.48 7.35 3.34
CA LEU A 82 -13.14 8.67 3.84
C LEU A 82 -14.43 9.43 4.13
N LYS A 83 -14.56 9.98 5.35
CA LYS A 83 -15.77 10.68 5.81
C LYS A 83 -15.43 12.03 6.41
N ASN A 84 -16.43 12.90 6.49
CA ASN A 84 -16.30 14.25 7.03
C ASN A 84 -15.19 15.02 6.29
N LEU A 85 -15.30 15.02 4.96
CA LEU A 85 -14.50 15.85 4.08
C LEU A 85 -15.14 17.24 4.06
N THR A 86 -14.47 18.21 4.67
CA THR A 86 -14.90 19.61 4.85
C THR A 86 -13.71 20.52 4.69
#